data_AF-A0A2E4W5N0-F1
#
_entry.id   AF-A0A2E4W5N0-F1
#
_cell.length_a   1.000
_cell.length_b   1.000
_cell.length_c   1.000
_cell.angle_alpha   90.00
_cell.angle_beta   90.00
_cell.angle_gamma   90.00
#
_symmetry.space_group_name_H-M   'P 1'
#
loop_
_entity.id
_entity.type
_entity.pdbx_description
1 polymer ?
#
loop_
_entity_poly.entity_id
_entity_poly.type
_entity_poly.pdbx_seq_one_letter_code
_entity_poly.pdbx_strand_id
1 'polypeptide(L)'
;MSQLAQLKKKVSNKPDPQERNLITSGSNMPYVKLCGSSTTLVKQGIIPMGHHSLTEGQNHIDLGNEFLAAFISNRPKAVHYGEDLTISYDPTKPEFQEIMKKADLGGQAARGYSYGYEFLLYLPEQNKMATYHFGNPTARQSTDAILALFDDHNFFMATVSSTLIERKGNSWHGPVVKYYENPVEMPKFDAETVQASIEKFDNPVPLIGTEVATDEVANDLE
;
A
#
# COMPACT_ATOMS: atom_id res chain seq x y z
N MET A 1 -20.39 15.29 44.84
CA MET A 1 -21.09 15.33 43.53
C MET A 1 -20.11 15.87 42.48
N SER A 2 -19.12 15.05 42.13
CA SER A 2 -18.96 14.32 40.85
C SER A 2 -18.81 15.21 39.61
N GLN A 3 -17.56 15.27 39.12
CA GLN A 3 -17.05 15.95 37.93
C GLN A 3 -17.64 15.43 36.60
N LEU A 4 -18.61 14.51 36.63
CA LEU A 4 -19.24 13.91 35.45
C LEU A 4 -20.18 14.84 34.67
N ALA A 5 -20.59 15.99 35.22
CA ALA A 5 -21.58 16.87 34.58
C ALA A 5 -20.98 17.93 33.63
N GLN A 6 -19.66 18.10 33.60
CA GLN A 6 -19.01 19.12 32.74
C GLN A 6 -18.44 18.55 31.41
N LEU A 7 -18.49 17.24 31.21
CA LEU A 7 -17.94 16.56 30.01
C LEU A 7 -18.90 16.49 28.80
N LYS A 8 -20.04 17.19 28.81
CA LYS A 8 -21.03 17.13 27.72
C LYS A 8 -21.18 18.40 26.88
N LYS A 9 -20.21 19.32 26.87
CA LYS A 9 -20.35 20.53 26.06
C LYS A 9 -19.04 21.03 25.44
N LYS A 10 -18.61 20.35 24.37
CA LYS A 10 -18.01 20.93 23.15
C LYS A 10 -17.65 19.81 22.16
N VAL A 11 -18.67 19.18 21.57
CA VAL A 11 -18.52 18.60 20.23
C VAL A 11 -18.78 19.75 19.27
N SER A 12 -17.72 20.50 18.99
CA SER A 12 -17.69 21.43 17.87
C SER A 12 -17.08 20.67 16.70
N ASN A 13 -17.90 20.27 15.73
CA ASN A 13 -17.51 19.54 14.52
C ASN A 13 -16.73 20.42 13.52
N LYS A 14 -15.65 21.06 13.96
CA LYS A 14 -14.65 21.62 13.07
C LYS A 14 -13.27 21.26 13.62
N PRO A 15 -12.46 20.49 12.88
CA PRO A 15 -11.08 20.22 13.29
C PRO A 15 -10.32 21.55 13.40
N ASP A 16 -9.49 21.64 14.44
CA ASP A 16 -8.67 22.81 14.75
C ASP A 16 -7.78 23.14 13.52
N PRO A 17 -7.63 24.42 13.12
CA PRO A 17 -6.69 24.80 12.07
C PRO A 17 -5.25 24.29 12.28
N GLN A 18 -4.84 23.99 13.52
CA GLN A 18 -3.55 23.35 13.78
C GLN A 18 -3.52 21.84 13.49
N GLU A 19 -4.67 21.15 13.55
CA GLU A 19 -4.79 19.74 13.13
C GLU A 19 -4.81 19.59 11.60
N ARG A 20 -5.25 20.61 10.87
CA ARG A 20 -5.23 20.61 9.39
C ARG A 20 -3.82 20.65 8.79
N ASN A 21 -2.82 21.11 9.56
CA ASN A 21 -1.42 21.16 9.12
C ASN A 21 -0.59 19.94 9.57
N LEU A 22 -1.16 19.02 10.34
CA LEU A 22 -0.50 17.76 10.70
C LEU A 22 -0.69 16.66 9.63
N ILE A 23 -1.65 16.84 8.72
CA ILE A 23 -2.04 15.81 7.74
C ILE A 23 -1.31 16.00 6.40
N THR A 24 -0.81 17.19 6.09
CA THR A 24 -0.13 17.51 4.82
C THR A 24 1.40 17.41 4.87
N SER A 25 2.00 16.88 5.95
CA SER A 25 3.45 16.65 6.04
C SER A 25 3.86 15.45 6.90
N GLY A 26 2.92 14.56 7.23
CA GLY A 26 3.15 13.35 8.01
C GLY A 26 3.69 12.19 7.18
N SER A 27 4.86 12.34 6.56
CA SER A 27 5.73 11.24 6.09
C SER A 27 4.98 10.02 5.51
N ASN A 28 4.42 10.11 4.31
CA ASN A 28 4.01 8.89 3.61
C ASN A 28 5.26 8.03 3.39
N MET A 29 5.25 6.78 3.88
CA MET A 29 6.33 5.85 3.58
C MET A 29 6.42 5.69 2.06
N PRO A 30 7.64 5.54 1.50
CA PRO A 30 7.77 5.15 0.11
C PRO A 30 6.93 3.92 -0.19
N TYR A 31 6.40 3.80 -1.40
CA TYR A 31 5.59 2.64 -1.78
C TYR A 31 5.94 2.13 -3.16
N VAL A 32 5.84 0.82 -3.31
CA VAL A 32 5.98 0.11 -4.58
C VAL A 32 4.60 -0.04 -5.22
N LYS A 33 4.53 0.18 -6.53
CA LYS A 33 3.34 -0.03 -7.35
C LYS A 33 3.72 -0.73 -8.65
N LEU A 34 2.97 -1.76 -9.03
CA LEU A 34 3.05 -2.34 -10.37
C LEU A 34 2.32 -1.44 -11.38
N CYS A 35 3.03 -1.02 -12.42
CA CYS A 35 2.56 -0.08 -13.42
C CYS A 35 1.89 -0.82 -14.58
N GLY A 36 0.54 -0.84 -14.60
CA GLY A 36 -0.25 -1.34 -15.72
C GLY A 36 -0.42 -0.30 -16.85
N SER A 37 -1.01 -0.71 -17.98
CA SER A 37 -1.28 0.17 -19.14
C SER A 37 -2.02 1.46 -18.78
N SER A 38 -2.92 1.37 -17.80
CA SER A 38 -3.71 2.50 -17.36
C SER A 38 -2.95 3.45 -16.44
N THR A 39 -1.82 3.08 -15.84
CA THR A 39 -1.16 3.91 -14.82
C THR A 39 -0.65 5.24 -15.39
N THR A 40 -0.90 6.36 -14.70
CA THR A 40 -0.42 7.71 -15.11
C THR A 40 1.07 7.74 -15.48
N LEU A 41 1.93 7.11 -14.67
CA LEU A 41 3.38 7.03 -14.93
C LEU A 41 3.72 6.35 -16.27
N VAL A 42 2.91 5.39 -16.70
CA VAL A 42 3.07 4.70 -18.00
C VAL A 42 2.59 5.58 -19.12
N LYS A 43 1.43 6.22 -18.98
CA LYS A 43 0.89 7.15 -19.98
C LYS A 43 1.81 8.35 -20.22
N GLN A 44 2.50 8.80 -19.18
CA GLN A 44 3.49 9.87 -19.25
C GLN A 44 4.87 9.39 -19.74
N GLY A 45 5.08 8.09 -19.93
CA GLY A 45 6.35 7.51 -20.38
C GLY A 45 7.47 7.56 -19.33
N ILE A 46 7.13 7.72 -18.05
CA ILE A 46 8.10 7.78 -16.93
C ILE A 46 8.55 6.37 -16.54
N ILE A 47 7.60 5.44 -16.42
CA ILE A 47 7.84 4.04 -16.05
C ILE A 47 7.26 3.14 -17.15
N PRO A 48 7.99 2.14 -17.66
CA PRO A 48 7.45 1.22 -18.65
C PRO A 48 6.26 0.40 -18.11
N MET A 49 5.36 0.00 -19.01
CA MET A 49 4.29 -0.94 -18.64
C MET A 49 4.87 -2.27 -18.17
N GLY A 50 4.32 -2.81 -17.09
CA GLY A 50 4.79 -4.04 -16.47
C GLY A 50 5.97 -3.82 -15.52
N HIS A 51 6.50 -2.61 -15.39
CA HIS A 51 7.55 -2.34 -14.39
C HIS A 51 6.95 -1.97 -13.03
N HIS A 52 7.77 -2.06 -12.00
CA HIS A 52 7.45 -1.60 -10.66
C HIS A 52 8.03 -0.21 -10.43
N SER A 53 7.24 0.72 -9.89
CA SER A 53 7.71 2.03 -9.47
C SER A 53 7.88 2.08 -7.96
N LEU A 54 9.00 2.61 -7.47
CA LEU A 54 9.14 3.09 -6.10
C LEU A 54 8.82 4.58 -6.07
N THR A 55 7.74 4.95 -5.37
CA THR A 55 7.28 6.33 -5.26
C THR A 55 7.57 6.89 -3.87
N GLU A 56 8.16 8.08 -3.82
CA GLU A 56 8.41 8.85 -2.60
C GLU A 56 8.07 10.32 -2.86
N GLY A 57 6.95 10.79 -2.33
CA GLY A 57 6.42 12.11 -2.67
C GLY A 57 6.16 12.21 -4.17
N GLN A 58 6.87 13.12 -4.84
CA GLN A 58 6.80 13.34 -6.30
C GLN A 58 7.89 12.59 -7.08
N ASN A 59 8.77 11.88 -6.40
CA ASN A 59 9.86 11.15 -7.04
C ASN A 59 9.42 9.72 -7.35
N HIS A 60 9.76 9.25 -8.56
CA HIS A 60 9.46 7.90 -9.03
C HIS A 60 10.73 7.25 -9.56
N ILE A 61 11.07 6.08 -9.01
CA ILE A 61 12.22 5.28 -9.43
C ILE A 61 11.69 4.02 -10.12
N ASP A 62 12.17 3.74 -11.32
CA ASP A 62 11.91 2.47 -12.01
C ASP A 62 12.73 1.36 -11.36
N LEU A 63 12.03 0.37 -10.78
CA LEU A 63 12.64 -0.83 -10.20
C LEU A 63 12.76 -1.96 -11.24
N GLY A 64 12.30 -1.75 -12.48
CA GLY A 64 12.25 -2.77 -13.51
C GLY A 64 11.02 -3.67 -13.42
N ASN A 65 10.95 -4.65 -14.31
CA ASN A 65 9.94 -5.71 -14.27
C ASN A 65 10.21 -6.76 -13.17
N GLU A 66 11.39 -6.73 -12.56
CA GLU A 66 11.81 -7.61 -11.48
C GLU A 66 12.72 -6.85 -10.51
N PHE A 67 12.50 -7.02 -9.21
CA PHE A 67 13.36 -6.47 -8.15
C PHE A 67 13.50 -7.43 -6.98
N LEU A 68 14.60 -7.31 -6.23
CA LEU A 68 14.82 -8.05 -4.99
C LEU A 68 14.29 -7.25 -3.81
N ALA A 69 13.65 -7.91 -2.84
CA ALA A 69 13.19 -7.27 -1.61
C ALA A 69 13.27 -8.20 -0.40
N ALA A 70 13.51 -7.63 0.78
CA ALA A 70 13.27 -8.31 2.05
C ALA A 70 11.84 -8.00 2.52
N PHE A 71 11.03 -9.02 2.77
CA PHE A 71 9.71 -8.91 3.37
C PHE A 71 9.85 -8.94 4.89
N ILE A 72 9.44 -7.86 5.58
CA ILE A 72 9.76 -7.61 6.99
C ILE A 72 8.53 -7.69 7.89
N SER A 73 7.42 -7.06 7.48
CA SER A 73 6.16 -7.08 8.21
C SER A 73 5.00 -7.10 7.22
N ASN A 74 3.81 -7.43 7.68
CA ASN A 74 2.59 -7.43 6.89
C ASN A 74 1.40 -6.95 7.73
N ARG A 75 0.42 -6.33 7.07
CA ARG A 75 -0.84 -5.93 7.70
C ARG A 75 -2.01 -5.98 6.70
N PRO A 76 -3.23 -6.26 7.15
CA PRO A 76 -4.41 -6.04 6.33
C PRO A 76 -4.58 -4.56 5.99
N LYS A 77 -5.02 -4.25 4.78
CA LYS A 77 -5.36 -2.90 4.34
C LYS A 77 -6.56 -2.93 3.41
N ALA A 78 -7.49 -2.02 3.64
CA ALA A 78 -8.61 -1.72 2.77
C ALA A 78 -8.59 -0.23 2.42
N VAL A 79 -8.78 0.09 1.13
CA VAL A 79 -8.74 1.44 0.60
C VAL A 79 -9.95 1.71 -0.29
N HIS A 80 -10.57 2.86 -0.08
CA HIS A 80 -11.56 3.42 -1.00
C HIS A 80 -11.12 4.80 -1.49
N TYR A 81 -10.95 4.91 -2.81
CA TYR A 81 -10.64 6.13 -3.56
C TYR A 81 -11.94 6.76 -4.05
N GLY A 82 -12.72 7.33 -3.13
CA GLY A 82 -13.97 8.04 -3.42
C GLY A 82 -13.77 9.56 -3.43
N GLU A 83 -14.85 10.29 -3.12
CA GLU A 83 -14.76 11.74 -2.83
C GLU A 83 -13.84 12.01 -1.62
N ASP A 84 -13.89 11.12 -0.63
CA ASP A 84 -12.96 11.06 0.50
C ASP A 84 -12.11 9.79 0.41
N LEU A 85 -10.82 9.90 0.68
CA LEU A 85 -9.94 8.75 0.86
C LEU A 85 -10.26 8.08 2.19
N THR A 86 -10.64 6.81 2.14
CA THR A 86 -10.85 5.99 3.34
C THR A 86 -9.83 4.87 3.37
N ILE A 87 -9.09 4.75 4.48
CA ILE A 87 -8.16 3.64 4.72
C ILE A 87 -8.49 2.98 6.05
N SER A 88 -8.66 1.65 6.03
CA SER A 88 -8.81 0.85 7.24
C SER A 88 -7.81 -0.30 7.26
N TYR A 89 -7.24 -0.57 8.43
CA TYR A 89 -6.26 -1.62 8.66
C TYR A 89 -6.79 -2.75 9.55
N ASP A 90 -8.01 -2.61 10.07
CA ASP A 90 -8.63 -3.57 10.98
C ASP A 90 -9.77 -4.32 10.26
N PRO A 91 -9.59 -5.61 9.93
CA PRO A 91 -10.61 -6.40 9.26
C PRO A 91 -11.91 -6.52 10.04
N THR A 92 -11.93 -6.28 11.34
CA THR A 92 -13.15 -6.39 12.16
C THR A 92 -14.06 -5.17 12.01
N LYS A 93 -13.56 -4.07 11.44
CA LYS A 93 -14.31 -2.83 11.33
C LYS A 93 -15.31 -2.85 10.18
N PRO A 94 -16.50 -2.23 10.36
CA PRO A 94 -17.52 -2.15 9.30
C PRO A 94 -16.99 -1.56 8.00
N GLU A 95 -16.19 -0.48 8.06
CA GLU A 95 -15.63 0.17 6.88
C GLU A 95 -14.71 -0.75 6.07
N PHE A 96 -13.91 -1.59 6.74
CA PHE A 96 -13.06 -2.58 6.06
C PHE A 96 -13.93 -3.60 5.32
N GLN A 97 -14.93 -4.14 6.00
CA GLN A 97 -15.84 -5.14 5.47
C GLN A 97 -16.66 -4.61 4.28
N GLU A 98 -17.08 -3.34 4.33
CA GLU A 98 -17.76 -2.69 3.21
C GLU A 98 -16.86 -2.51 1.98
N ILE A 99 -15.61 -2.07 2.19
CA ILE A 99 -14.63 -1.92 1.11
C ILE A 99 -14.34 -3.28 0.47
N MET A 100 -14.08 -4.30 1.30
CA MET A 100 -13.85 -5.67 0.87
C MET A 100 -15.00 -6.18 0.00
N LYS A 101 -16.24 -6.06 0.50
CA LYS A 101 -17.44 -6.51 -0.21
C LYS A 101 -17.58 -5.83 -1.56
N LYS A 102 -17.33 -4.52 -1.66
CA LYS A 102 -17.43 -3.78 -2.92
C LYS A 102 -16.30 -4.12 -3.89
N ALA A 103 -15.07 -4.27 -3.40
CA ALA A 103 -13.93 -4.69 -4.21
C ALA A 103 -14.14 -6.08 -4.84
N ASP A 104 -14.83 -6.99 -4.14
CA ASP A 104 -15.13 -8.34 -4.64
C ASP A 104 -16.27 -8.41 -5.66
N LEU A 105 -17.07 -7.35 -5.82
CA LEU A 105 -18.10 -7.31 -6.87
C LEU A 105 -17.49 -7.32 -8.29
N GLY A 106 -16.23 -6.88 -8.42
CA GLY A 106 -15.53 -6.77 -9.70
C GLY A 106 -16.13 -5.72 -10.64
N GLY A 107 -15.52 -5.62 -11.83
CA GLY A 107 -15.94 -4.69 -12.89
C GLY A 107 -16.05 -3.24 -12.41
N GLN A 108 -17.06 -2.52 -12.89
CA GLN A 108 -17.27 -1.11 -12.56
C GLN A 108 -17.65 -0.91 -11.08
N ALA A 109 -18.29 -1.88 -10.44
CA ALA A 109 -18.71 -1.78 -9.05
C ALA A 109 -17.53 -1.81 -8.06
N ALA A 110 -16.42 -2.46 -8.44
CA ALA A 110 -15.18 -2.48 -7.66
C ALA A 110 -14.30 -1.23 -7.90
N ARG A 111 -14.70 -0.33 -8.80
CA ARG A 111 -13.89 0.85 -9.14
C ARG A 111 -13.69 1.72 -7.90
N GLY A 112 -12.43 2.03 -7.62
CA GLY A 112 -12.04 2.81 -6.44
C GLY A 112 -11.99 1.99 -5.15
N TYR A 113 -12.32 0.71 -5.14
CA TYR A 113 -12.24 -0.15 -3.95
C TYR A 113 -11.11 -1.16 -4.09
N SER A 114 -10.31 -1.31 -3.04
CA SER A 114 -9.17 -2.22 -3.02
C SER A 114 -8.97 -2.76 -1.62
N TYR A 115 -8.61 -4.03 -1.48
CA TYR A 115 -8.22 -4.61 -0.19
C TYR A 115 -7.26 -5.76 -0.38
N GLY A 116 -6.46 -6.04 0.65
CA GLY A 116 -5.51 -7.13 0.67
C GLY A 116 -4.50 -6.94 1.79
N TYR A 117 -3.36 -7.61 1.67
CA TYR A 117 -2.23 -7.33 2.56
C TYR A 117 -1.37 -6.22 1.99
N GLU A 118 -0.90 -5.36 2.86
CA GLU A 118 0.22 -4.49 2.62
C GLU A 118 1.45 -5.09 3.30
N PHE A 119 2.57 -5.09 2.60
CA PHE A 119 3.85 -5.57 3.11
C PHE A 119 4.81 -4.42 3.34
N LEU A 120 5.55 -4.47 4.44
CA LEU A 120 6.73 -3.66 4.65
C LEU A 120 7.93 -4.38 4.02
N LEU A 121 8.59 -3.69 3.09
CA LEU A 121 9.70 -4.18 2.31
C LEU A 121 10.97 -3.38 2.60
N TYR A 122 12.12 -4.05 2.56
CA TYR A 122 13.42 -3.41 2.33
C TYR A 122 13.90 -3.70 0.91
N LEU A 123 14.27 -2.64 0.21
CA LEU A 123 14.78 -2.68 -1.16
C LEU A 123 16.31 -2.50 -1.11
N PRO A 124 17.11 -3.58 -1.25
CA PRO A 124 18.56 -3.52 -1.06
C PRO A 124 19.28 -2.65 -2.08
N GLU A 125 18.86 -2.66 -3.34
CA GLU A 125 19.49 -1.85 -4.40
C GLU A 125 19.28 -0.34 -4.18
N GLN A 126 18.10 0.05 -3.72
CA GLN A 126 17.77 1.44 -3.43
C GLN A 126 18.16 1.84 -2.00
N ASN A 127 18.52 0.87 -1.15
CA ASN A 127 18.70 1.01 0.29
C ASN A 127 17.54 1.80 0.93
N LYS A 128 16.30 1.34 0.73
CA LYS A 128 15.08 2.01 1.19
C LYS A 128 14.06 1.06 1.78
N MET A 129 13.32 1.54 2.78
CA MET A 129 12.10 0.91 3.27
C MET A 129 10.91 1.40 2.44
N ALA A 130 10.04 0.48 2.04
CA ALA A 130 8.86 0.81 1.26
C ALA A 130 7.68 -0.10 1.63
N THR A 131 6.46 0.34 1.34
CA THR A 131 5.27 -0.52 1.41
C THR A 131 4.92 -1.10 0.04
N TYR A 132 4.32 -2.28 -0.01
CA TYR A 132 3.72 -2.79 -1.24
C TYR A 132 2.36 -3.41 -0.95
N HIS A 133 1.30 -2.79 -1.47
CA HIS A 133 -0.08 -3.21 -1.25
C HIS A 133 -0.58 -4.18 -2.33
N PHE A 134 -0.92 -5.40 -1.90
CA PHE A 134 -1.44 -6.47 -2.74
C PHE A 134 -2.97 -6.41 -2.81
N GLY A 135 -3.50 -5.28 -3.29
CA GLY A 135 -4.93 -4.98 -3.23
C GLY A 135 -5.80 -5.52 -4.39
N ASN A 136 -5.17 -5.84 -5.53
CA ASN A 136 -5.87 -6.37 -6.69
C ASN A 136 -6.05 -7.90 -6.59
N PRO A 137 -7.05 -8.51 -7.26
CA PRO A 137 -7.33 -9.94 -7.13
C PRO A 137 -6.16 -10.86 -7.47
N THR A 138 -5.33 -10.50 -8.44
CA THR A 138 -4.16 -11.29 -8.83
C THR A 138 -3.09 -11.26 -7.74
N ALA A 139 -2.79 -10.08 -7.20
CA ALA A 139 -1.84 -9.93 -6.11
C ALA A 139 -2.33 -10.61 -4.82
N ARG A 140 -3.63 -10.49 -4.50
CA ARG A 140 -4.24 -11.20 -3.37
C ARG A 140 -4.01 -12.72 -3.44
N GLN A 141 -4.13 -13.33 -4.62
CA GLN A 141 -3.88 -14.77 -4.80
C GLN A 141 -2.43 -15.18 -4.50
N SER A 142 -1.46 -14.28 -4.71
CA SER A 142 -0.06 -14.52 -4.38
C SER A 142 0.24 -14.38 -2.88
N THR A 143 -0.71 -13.88 -2.08
CA THR A 143 -0.46 -13.51 -0.68
C THR A 143 -0.33 -14.72 0.24
N ASP A 144 -1.10 -15.79 0.04
CA ASP A 144 -1.07 -16.96 0.94
C ASP A 144 0.32 -17.60 1.00
N ALA A 145 1.01 -17.69 -0.13
CA ALA A 145 2.37 -18.21 -0.19
C ALA A 145 3.40 -17.30 0.51
N ILE A 146 3.17 -15.98 0.49
CA ILE A 146 4.03 -14.99 1.16
C ILE A 146 3.82 -15.05 2.67
N LEU A 147 2.56 -15.17 3.12
CA LEU A 147 2.22 -15.29 4.53
C LEU A 147 2.76 -16.58 5.15
N ALA A 148 2.71 -17.70 4.43
CA ALA A 148 3.30 -18.95 4.90
C ALA A 148 4.82 -18.81 5.18
N LEU A 149 5.53 -17.99 4.42
CA LEU A 149 6.96 -17.73 4.65
C LEU A 149 7.22 -16.83 5.88
N PHE A 150 6.24 -16.01 6.30
CA PHE A 150 6.34 -15.23 7.54
C PHE A 150 6.19 -16.10 8.79
N ASP A 151 5.40 -17.17 8.73
CA ASP A 151 5.23 -18.08 9.87
C ASP A 151 6.55 -18.81 10.21
N ASP A 152 7.38 -19.05 9.20
CA ASP A 152 8.66 -19.76 9.32
C ASP A 152 9.85 -18.80 9.60
N HIS A 153 9.69 -17.50 9.33
CA HIS A 153 10.80 -16.54 9.35
C HIS A 153 10.39 -15.13 9.84
N ASN A 154 11.25 -14.51 10.67
CA ASN A 154 11.06 -13.10 11.08
C ASN A 154 11.08 -12.12 9.90
N PHE A 155 11.83 -12.45 8.85
CA PHE A 155 11.83 -11.79 7.54
C PHE A 155 12.38 -12.76 6.51
N PHE A 156 12.09 -12.54 5.22
CA PHE A 156 12.67 -13.34 4.15
C PHE A 156 12.99 -12.52 2.90
N MET A 157 13.94 -12.98 2.11
CA MET A 157 14.26 -12.39 0.82
C MET A 157 13.39 -13.03 -0.26
N ALA A 158 12.88 -12.20 -1.17
CA ALA A 158 12.16 -12.67 -2.34
C ALA A 158 12.43 -11.80 -3.56
N THR A 159 12.43 -12.44 -4.72
CA THR A 159 12.37 -11.77 -6.02
C THR A 159 10.92 -11.52 -6.36
N VAL A 160 10.60 -10.25 -6.63
CA VAL A 160 9.29 -9.80 -7.04
C VAL A 160 9.34 -9.42 -8.51
N SER A 161 8.67 -10.20 -9.36
CA SER A 161 8.58 -9.93 -10.79
C SER A 161 7.15 -9.68 -11.25
N SER A 162 6.98 -9.08 -12.41
CA SER A 162 5.69 -8.98 -13.08
C SER A 162 5.59 -10.01 -14.20
N THR A 163 4.40 -10.58 -14.35
CA THR A 163 4.08 -11.45 -15.49
C THR A 163 2.87 -10.90 -16.23
N LEU A 164 2.91 -10.95 -17.57
CA LEU A 164 1.73 -10.70 -18.39
C LEU A 164 0.77 -11.88 -18.23
N ILE A 165 -0.48 -11.57 -17.92
CA ILE A 165 -1.58 -12.52 -17.79
C ILE A 165 -2.57 -12.20 -18.89
N GLU A 166 -2.89 -13.19 -19.72
CA GLU A 166 -3.84 -13.05 -20.81
C GLU A 166 -5.05 -13.94 -20.56
N ARG A 167 -6.26 -13.35 -20.55
CA ARG A 167 -7.52 -14.09 -20.43
C ARG A 167 -8.62 -13.45 -21.27
N LYS A 168 -9.20 -14.23 -22.18
CA LYS A 168 -10.43 -13.91 -22.93
C LYS A 168 -10.47 -12.46 -23.48
N GLY A 169 -9.39 -12.02 -24.12
CA GLY A 169 -9.30 -10.70 -24.75
C GLY A 169 -8.80 -9.57 -23.84
N ASN A 170 -8.59 -9.84 -22.55
CA ASN A 170 -7.96 -8.91 -21.62
C ASN A 170 -6.54 -9.36 -21.30
N SER A 171 -5.62 -8.41 -21.18
CA SER A 171 -4.27 -8.65 -20.67
C SER A 171 -3.90 -7.63 -19.60
N TRP A 172 -3.24 -8.10 -18.55
CA TRP A 172 -2.74 -7.25 -17.46
C TRP A 172 -1.47 -7.84 -16.88
N HIS A 173 -0.68 -7.02 -16.21
CA HIS A 173 0.48 -7.48 -15.46
C HIS A 173 0.09 -7.78 -14.01
N GLY A 174 0.53 -8.93 -13.50
CA GLY A 174 0.35 -9.33 -12.10
C GLY A 174 1.70 -9.58 -11.41
N PRO A 175 1.80 -9.32 -10.10
CA PRO A 175 3.03 -9.62 -9.37
C PRO A 175 3.16 -11.12 -9.09
N VAL A 176 4.39 -11.61 -9.20
CA VAL A 176 4.83 -12.95 -8.86
C VAL A 176 5.96 -12.82 -7.85
N VAL A 177 5.80 -13.47 -6.71
CA VAL A 177 6.81 -13.48 -5.64
C VAL A 177 7.44 -14.86 -5.57
N LYS A 178 8.77 -14.91 -5.62
CA LYS A 178 9.55 -16.15 -5.52
C LYS A 178 10.56 -16.01 -4.39
N TYR A 179 10.61 -17.00 -3.51
CA TYR A 179 11.61 -17.06 -2.44
C TYR A 179 13.03 -16.98 -3.02
N TYR A 180 13.88 -16.18 -2.39
CA TYR A 180 15.27 -15.99 -2.80
C TYR A 180 16.19 -16.68 -1.81
N GLU A 181 16.85 -17.75 -2.27
CA GLU A 181 17.64 -18.65 -1.41
C GLU A 181 19.10 -18.21 -1.21
N ASN A 182 19.61 -17.30 -2.04
CA ASN A 182 21.02 -16.94 -1.96
C ASN A 182 21.27 -15.97 -0.78
N PRO A 183 22.47 -16.00 -0.18
CA PRO A 183 22.84 -15.02 0.83
C PRO A 183 22.75 -13.60 0.28
N VAL A 184 22.08 -12.71 1.01
CA VAL A 184 22.03 -11.28 0.71
C VAL A 184 22.83 -10.54 1.77
N GLU A 185 23.60 -9.54 1.36
CA GLU A 185 24.22 -8.63 2.31
C GLU A 185 23.12 -7.91 3.08
N MET A 186 23.09 -8.11 4.40
CA MET A 186 22.07 -7.53 5.28
C MET A 186 22.05 -5.99 5.14
N PRO A 187 20.89 -5.34 5.38
CA PRO A 187 20.75 -3.90 5.25
C PRO A 187 21.88 -3.12 5.92
N LYS A 188 22.36 -2.05 5.27
CA LYS A 188 23.31 -1.10 5.88
C LYS A 188 22.64 -0.13 6.86
N PHE A 189 21.34 -0.30 7.11
CA PHE A 189 20.61 0.52 8.06
C PHE A 189 21.05 0.22 9.48
N ASP A 190 21.14 1.26 10.30
CA ASP A 190 21.13 1.06 11.75
C ASP A 190 19.80 0.42 12.18
N ALA A 191 19.86 -0.38 13.25
CA ALA A 191 18.70 -1.10 13.76
C ALA A 191 17.55 -0.16 14.16
N GLU A 192 17.87 1.09 14.50
CA GLU A 192 16.93 2.11 14.92
C GLU A 192 16.03 2.56 13.75
N THR A 193 16.60 2.76 12.56
CA THR A 193 15.86 3.13 11.35
C THR A 193 14.88 2.05 10.90
N VAL A 194 15.32 0.78 10.97
CA VAL A 194 14.45 -0.37 10.67
C VAL A 194 13.32 -0.45 11.68
N GLN A 195 13.63 -0.35 12.98
CA GLN A 195 12.65 -0.40 14.05
C GLN A 195 11.63 0.74 13.94
N ALA A 196 12.07 1.97 13.67
CA ALA A 196 11.17 3.11 13.47
C ALA A 196 10.24 2.91 12.27
N SER A 197 10.73 2.27 11.20
CA SER A 197 9.92 1.94 10.03
C SER A 197 8.88 0.86 10.34
N ILE A 198 9.25 -0.14 11.13
CA ILE A 198 8.34 -1.19 11.62
C ILE A 198 7.28 -0.57 12.53
N GLU A 199 7.66 0.23 13.52
CA GLU A 199 6.72 0.85 14.46
C GLU A 199 5.70 1.74 13.74
N LYS A 200 6.15 2.53 12.77
CA LYS A 200 5.29 3.35 11.92
C LYS A 200 4.36 2.51 11.05
N PHE A 201 4.82 1.36 10.59
CA PHE A 201 4.02 0.42 9.81
C PHE A 201 3.03 -0.38 10.66
N ASP A 202 3.37 -0.77 11.87
CA ASP A 202 2.47 -1.56 12.72
C ASP A 202 1.43 -0.68 13.42
N ASN A 203 1.72 0.62 13.57
CA ASN A 203 0.83 1.59 14.20
C ASN A 203 0.42 2.71 13.23
N PRO A 204 -0.31 2.40 12.14
CA PRO A 204 -0.81 3.43 11.26
C PRO A 204 -1.81 4.31 11.99
N VAL A 205 -1.78 5.61 11.70
CA VAL A 205 -2.92 6.49 11.97
C VAL A 205 -3.95 6.24 10.87
N PRO A 206 -5.15 5.72 11.18
CA PRO A 206 -6.20 5.55 10.17
C PRO A 206 -6.56 6.91 9.58
N LEU A 207 -6.62 6.99 8.25
CA LEU A 207 -7.05 8.19 7.55
C LEU A 207 -8.55 8.10 7.28
N ILE A 208 -9.31 8.93 7.99
CA ILE A 208 -10.72 9.21 7.74
C ILE A 208 -10.83 10.73 7.58
N GLY A 209 -10.86 11.21 6.34
CA GLY A 209 -10.95 12.65 6.08
C GLY A 209 -10.76 13.04 4.62
N THR A 210 -11.08 14.31 4.35
CA THR A 210 -10.99 14.97 3.05
C THR A 210 -9.52 15.27 2.74
N GLU A 211 -8.80 14.31 2.17
CA GLU A 211 -7.64 14.66 1.37
C GLU A 211 -8.15 15.00 -0.04
N VAL A 212 -7.93 16.25 -0.46
CA VAL A 212 -7.98 16.57 -1.88
C VAL A 212 -6.87 15.75 -2.49
N ALA A 213 -7.23 14.64 -3.14
CA ALA A 213 -6.30 13.91 -3.96
C ALA A 213 -5.65 14.92 -4.89
N THR A 214 -4.36 15.21 -4.72
CA THR A 214 -3.62 16.00 -5.70
C THR A 214 -3.79 15.29 -7.03
N ASP A 215 -4.45 15.95 -7.99
CA ASP A 215 -4.93 15.49 -9.29
C ASP A 215 -4.15 14.32 -9.97
N GLU A 216 -4.21 13.13 -9.38
CA GLU A 216 -3.75 11.86 -9.96
C GLU A 216 -4.84 10.78 -9.92
N VAL A 217 -6.08 11.17 -9.61
CA VAL A 217 -7.24 10.27 -9.61
C VAL A 217 -8.23 10.72 -10.68
N ALA A 218 -7.78 10.71 -11.94
CA ALA A 218 -8.70 10.78 -13.06
C ALA A 218 -8.16 9.97 -14.25
N ASN A 219 -8.86 8.87 -14.53
CA ASN A 219 -8.83 8.07 -15.77
C ASN A 219 -7.81 6.94 -15.89
N ASP A 220 -7.50 6.24 -14.82
CA ASP A 220 -6.92 4.90 -14.93
C ASP A 220 -8.06 3.88 -15.06
N LEU A 221 -8.19 3.29 -16.25
CA LEU A 221 -9.08 2.18 -16.68
C LEU A 221 -10.32 2.63 -17.47
N GLU A 222 -10.10 2.95 -18.74
CA GLU A 222 -11.01 2.55 -19.84
C GLU A 222 -10.67 1.12 -20.26
#